data_AF-A0AAN5Q254-F1
#
_entry.id   AF-A0AAN5Q254-F1
#
_cell.length_a   1.000
_cell.length_b   1.000
_cell.length_c   1.000
_cell.angle_alpha   90.00
_cell.angle_beta   90.00
_cell.angle_gamma   90.00
#
_symmetry.space_group_name_H-M   'P 1'
#
loop_
_entity.id
_entity.type
_entity.pdbx_description
1 polymer ?
#
loop_
_entity_poly.entity_id
_entity_poly.type
_entity_poly.pdbx_seq_one_letter_code
_entity_poly.pdbx_strand_id
1 'polypeptide(L)'
;MLTPPPDSKITTTDRSLDKLSIPMDMLKQMNESTMEQTKLDELRKKMSLQTEILNKAKADNDMFFRLLIELMSLKLQGELFKEQLSKISKESGYDSVQSALIQATNLEGQSPLQYALQKQDFTTAKYFLDNGAKAGPIEKAVFEIALDSKAAKEFGFPPLPPEKEKLHPVKNFGLVLGIKTTSVDGTPSQFGHIAPTYQLMTDSVSDFAKSHPGNKNFQEIANAFHFSNEASAFKFSTPQRNPEAGQDLSRRIQSGELTTIPVSCKGHAMGLSYVPDGPGSKSGYLVYTNRGLGSKSNEHGTHIFRIEDSSKITSEFINNMTNGHSNGASHDEIMSQIKAAAGNKDPIHHIKQKGQKNDNCTIANSKSNIEGILLCQKAREVGGFDKLTESDKESVKKEYKEFTKHMRVEKVNELAKALKENPQDPDLNNLTKEYLKQHPNADPKLKQTLETALKQASESSMTLSQPGKTI
;
A
#
# COMPACT_ATOMS: atom_id res chain seq x y z
N MET A 1 -56.27 -63.70 67.95
CA MET A 1 -55.22 -63.42 68.94
C MET A 1 -54.49 -62.15 68.54
N LEU A 2 -54.44 -61.19 69.47
CA LEU A 2 -53.56 -60.00 69.58
C LEU A 2 -53.59 -58.92 68.47
N THR A 3 -54.12 -57.75 68.87
CA THR A 3 -53.98 -56.39 68.31
C THR A 3 -52.85 -55.62 69.04
N PRO A 4 -52.62 -54.30 68.85
CA PRO A 4 -52.08 -53.49 67.72
C PRO A 4 -50.95 -52.54 68.27
N PRO A 5 -50.78 -51.23 67.96
CA PRO A 5 -50.73 -50.38 66.73
C PRO A 5 -49.34 -49.65 66.60
N PRO A 6 -49.13 -48.55 65.83
CA PRO A 6 -49.49 -47.22 66.34
C PRO A 6 -49.96 -46.15 65.32
N ASP A 7 -50.63 -45.17 65.92
CA ASP A 7 -51.24 -43.94 65.41
C ASP A 7 -50.27 -42.76 65.21
N SER A 8 -50.81 -41.76 64.50
CA SER A 8 -50.73 -40.32 64.75
C SER A 8 -49.60 -39.49 64.13
N LYS A 9 -50.07 -38.57 63.28
CA LYS A 9 -49.41 -37.34 62.83
C LYS A 9 -49.09 -36.43 64.02
N ILE A 10 -47.88 -35.91 64.07
CA ILE A 10 -47.56 -34.68 64.79
C ILE A 10 -46.98 -33.68 63.79
N THR A 11 -47.65 -32.55 63.67
CA THR A 11 -47.17 -31.33 63.03
C THR A 11 -46.57 -30.47 64.13
N THR A 12 -45.29 -30.17 64.05
CA THR A 12 -44.68 -29.03 64.74
C THR A 12 -43.74 -28.33 63.78
N THR A 13 -44.17 -27.14 63.39
CA THR A 13 -43.41 -26.10 62.70
C THR A 13 -42.18 -25.70 63.50
N ASP A 14 -40.99 -25.85 62.92
CA ASP A 14 -39.82 -25.07 63.32
C ASP A 14 -39.51 -24.03 62.23
N ARG A 15 -40.25 -22.91 62.28
CA ARG A 15 -40.09 -21.73 61.39
C ARG A 15 -38.96 -20.81 61.88
N SER A 16 -37.84 -21.36 62.33
CA SER A 16 -36.69 -20.59 62.81
C SER A 16 -35.48 -20.63 61.86
N LEU A 17 -35.34 -21.68 61.03
CA LEU A 17 -34.25 -21.81 60.06
C LEU A 17 -34.51 -21.08 58.72
N ASP A 18 -35.77 -21.00 58.27
CA ASP A 18 -36.14 -20.32 57.01
C ASP A 18 -36.09 -18.78 57.08
N LYS A 19 -35.98 -18.20 58.29
CA LYS A 19 -35.83 -16.75 58.46
C LYS A 19 -34.36 -16.27 58.42
N LEU A 20 -33.40 -17.19 58.48
CA LEU A 20 -31.96 -16.91 58.38
C LEU A 20 -31.40 -17.18 56.98
N SER A 21 -32.09 -17.94 56.13
CA SER A 21 -31.65 -18.24 54.75
C SER A 21 -31.79 -17.03 53.82
N ILE A 22 -32.91 -16.30 53.89
CA ILE A 22 -33.17 -15.13 53.03
C ILE A 22 -32.15 -13.99 53.27
N PRO A 23 -31.79 -13.61 54.51
CA PRO A 23 -30.75 -12.61 54.74
C PRO A 23 -29.34 -13.07 54.33
N MET A 24 -29.02 -14.36 54.47
CA MET A 24 -27.74 -14.95 54.05
C MET A 24 -27.59 -14.99 52.52
N ASP A 25 -28.65 -15.35 51.79
CA ASP A 25 -28.64 -15.35 50.33
C ASP A 25 -28.56 -13.93 49.74
N MET A 26 -29.23 -12.95 50.35
CA MET A 26 -29.08 -11.54 49.97
C MET A 26 -27.67 -11.00 50.27
N LEU A 27 -27.09 -11.33 51.43
CA LEU A 27 -25.72 -10.96 51.77
C LEU A 27 -24.71 -11.61 50.81
N LYS A 28 -24.93 -12.87 50.42
CA LYS A 28 -24.09 -13.57 49.46
C LYS A 28 -24.19 -12.95 48.06
N GLN A 29 -25.38 -12.64 47.58
CA GLN A 29 -25.59 -11.93 46.31
C GLN A 29 -25.02 -10.50 46.32
N MET A 30 -25.13 -9.77 47.43
CA MET A 30 -24.50 -8.45 47.57
C MET A 30 -22.97 -8.54 47.61
N ASN A 31 -22.42 -9.57 48.24
CA ASN A 31 -20.97 -9.77 48.30
C ASN A 31 -20.41 -10.23 46.94
N GLU A 32 -21.15 -11.08 46.22
CA GLU A 32 -20.83 -11.50 44.84
C GLU A 32 -20.92 -10.32 43.86
N SER A 33 -21.96 -9.49 43.93
CA SER A 33 -22.08 -8.29 43.09
C SER A 33 -21.03 -7.22 43.41
N THR A 34 -20.68 -7.04 44.70
CA THR A 34 -19.61 -6.14 45.12
C THR A 34 -18.23 -6.65 44.66
N MET A 35 -17.99 -7.98 44.71
CA MET A 35 -16.78 -8.59 44.16
C MET A 35 -16.69 -8.45 42.63
N GLU A 36 -17.80 -8.64 41.90
CA GLU A 36 -17.85 -8.43 40.45
C GLU A 36 -17.60 -6.97 40.06
N GLN A 37 -18.18 -6.04 40.81
CA GLN A 37 -18.01 -4.61 40.60
C GLN A 37 -16.57 -4.16 40.91
N THR A 38 -15.96 -4.70 41.96
CA THR A 38 -14.53 -4.46 42.29
C THR A 38 -13.60 -4.99 41.19
N LYS A 39 -13.84 -6.20 40.67
CA LYS A 39 -13.08 -6.77 39.55
C LYS A 39 -13.23 -5.94 38.27
N LEU A 40 -14.44 -5.44 38.00
CA LEU A 40 -14.70 -4.59 36.84
C LEU A 40 -13.98 -3.24 36.95
N ASP A 41 -13.93 -2.65 38.14
CA ASP A 41 -13.23 -1.39 38.39
C ASP A 41 -11.69 -1.57 38.35
N GLU A 42 -11.16 -2.70 38.83
CA GLU A 42 -9.75 -3.06 38.62
C GLU A 42 -9.40 -3.24 37.14
N LEU A 43 -10.29 -3.88 36.36
CA LEU A 43 -10.12 -4.04 34.92
C LEU A 43 -10.15 -2.70 34.21
N ARG A 44 -11.06 -1.80 34.58
CA ARG A 44 -11.12 -0.42 34.06
C ARG A 44 -9.86 0.37 34.38
N LYS A 45 -9.35 0.29 35.62
CA LYS A 45 -8.07 0.93 36.00
C LYS A 45 -6.89 0.38 35.19
N LYS A 46 -6.80 -0.95 35.01
CA LYS A 46 -5.78 -1.57 34.15
C LYS A 46 -5.89 -1.11 32.70
N MET A 47 -7.09 -1.05 32.13
CA MET A 47 -7.32 -0.56 30.78
C MET A 47 -6.97 0.93 30.65
N SER A 48 -7.28 1.75 31.65
CA SER A 48 -6.93 3.18 31.67
C SER A 48 -5.42 3.36 31.69
N LEU A 49 -4.72 2.65 32.58
CA LEU A 49 -3.25 2.68 32.66
C LEU A 49 -2.60 2.17 31.36
N GLN A 50 -3.11 1.08 30.77
CA GLN A 50 -2.64 0.61 29.47
C GLN A 50 -2.85 1.65 28.37
N THR A 51 -3.99 2.34 28.38
CA THR A 51 -4.30 3.40 27.41
C THR A 51 -3.36 4.60 27.57
N GLU A 52 -3.08 5.01 28.81
CA GLU A 52 -2.12 6.08 29.11
C GLU A 52 -0.70 5.70 28.66
N ILE A 53 -0.25 4.47 28.94
CA ILE A 53 1.04 3.95 28.49
C ILE A 53 1.12 3.95 26.95
N LEU A 54 0.08 3.48 26.27
CA LEU A 54 0.02 3.46 24.80
C LEU A 54 0.01 4.87 24.20
N ASN A 55 -0.74 5.80 24.80
CA ASN A 55 -0.80 7.19 24.36
C ASN A 55 0.55 7.89 24.55
N LYS A 56 1.22 7.64 25.68
CA LYS A 56 2.57 8.17 25.93
C LYS A 56 3.58 7.60 24.94
N ALA A 57 3.61 6.28 24.75
CA ALA A 57 4.51 5.64 23.78
C ALA A 57 4.30 6.18 22.36
N LYS A 58 3.05 6.46 21.98
CA LYS A 58 2.73 7.09 20.70
C LYS A 58 3.26 8.53 20.61
N ALA A 59 3.04 9.34 21.64
CA ALA A 59 3.52 10.72 21.68
C ALA A 59 5.06 10.79 21.63
N ASP A 60 5.73 9.92 22.39
CA ASP A 60 7.18 9.75 22.43
C ASP A 60 7.73 9.35 21.04
N ASN A 61 7.09 8.37 20.38
CA ASN A 61 7.41 7.97 19.01
C ASN A 61 7.25 9.12 18.00
N ASP A 62 6.12 9.83 18.04
CA ASP A 62 5.83 10.93 17.12
C ASP A 62 6.80 12.11 17.32
N MET A 63 7.18 12.38 18.57
CA MET A 63 8.20 13.37 18.92
C MET A 63 9.58 12.97 18.37
N PHE A 64 10.00 11.72 18.59
CA PHE A 64 11.29 11.23 18.09
C PHE A 64 11.38 11.38 16.58
N PHE A 65 10.37 10.92 15.84
CA PHE A 65 10.39 10.97 14.38
C PHE A 65 10.42 12.39 13.83
N ARG A 66 9.66 13.31 14.44
CA ARG A 66 9.68 14.73 14.04
C ARG A 66 11.07 15.33 14.23
N LEU A 67 11.67 15.16 15.41
CA LEU A 67 13.01 15.68 15.72
C LEU A 67 14.10 15.00 14.87
N LEU A 68 13.93 13.72 14.55
CA LEU A 68 14.83 13.00 13.65
C LEU A 68 14.82 13.60 12.25
N ILE A 69 13.64 13.90 11.69
CA ILE A 69 13.50 14.53 10.37
C ILE A 69 14.16 15.92 10.39
N GLU A 70 13.96 16.71 11.45
CA GLU A 70 14.63 18.00 11.64
C GLU A 70 16.16 17.83 11.66
N LEU A 71 16.68 16.87 12.44
CA LEU A 71 18.11 16.56 12.51
C LEU A 71 18.69 16.17 11.14
N MET A 72 17.99 15.32 10.38
CA MET A 72 18.38 14.94 9.02
C MET A 72 18.49 16.15 8.10
N SER A 73 17.58 17.13 8.24
CA SER A 73 17.59 18.35 7.42
C SER A 73 18.78 19.27 7.68
N LEU A 74 19.36 19.23 8.88
CA LEU A 74 20.53 20.01 9.26
C LEU A 74 21.83 19.51 8.61
N LYS A 75 21.84 18.29 8.05
CA LYS A 75 23.00 17.67 7.40
C LYS A 75 24.28 17.70 8.26
N LEU A 76 24.12 17.56 9.58
CA LEU A 76 25.25 17.47 10.52
C LEU A 76 26.06 16.20 10.23
N GLN A 77 27.35 16.23 10.55
CA GLN A 77 28.26 15.11 10.33
C GLN A 77 29.03 14.76 11.60
N GLY A 78 29.51 13.52 11.67
CA GLY A 78 30.41 13.04 12.72
C GLY A 78 29.76 13.05 14.11
N GLU A 79 30.56 13.43 15.10
CA GLU A 79 30.14 13.41 16.52
C GLU A 79 28.96 14.35 16.80
N LEU A 80 28.85 15.48 16.10
CA LEU A 80 27.75 16.41 16.33
C LEU A 80 26.39 15.79 15.98
N PHE A 81 26.32 15.02 14.88
CA PHE A 81 25.10 14.29 14.52
C PHE A 81 24.75 13.24 15.60
N LYS A 82 25.76 12.51 16.08
CA LYS A 82 25.61 11.46 17.09
C LYS A 82 25.15 12.01 18.44
N GLU A 83 25.70 13.14 18.88
CA GLU A 83 25.29 13.83 20.11
C GLU A 83 23.82 14.27 20.02
N GLN A 84 23.42 14.90 18.91
CA GLN A 84 22.03 15.30 18.71
C GLN A 84 21.10 14.08 18.63
N LEU A 85 21.49 13.01 17.93
CA LEU A 85 20.71 11.77 17.86
C LEU A 85 20.51 11.16 19.27
N SER A 86 21.56 11.13 20.09
CA SER A 86 21.47 10.66 21.49
C SER A 86 20.54 11.52 22.34
N LYS A 87 20.62 12.85 22.16
CA LYS A 87 19.75 13.80 22.85
C LYS A 87 18.29 13.57 22.49
N ILE A 88 17.95 13.52 21.19
CA ILE A 88 16.55 13.35 20.76
C ILE A 88 15.99 11.98 21.20
N SER A 89 16.79 10.91 21.19
CA SER A 89 16.36 9.60 21.68
C SER A 89 15.96 9.64 23.16
N LYS A 90 16.78 10.28 24.00
CA LYS A 90 16.51 10.41 25.44
C LYS A 90 15.31 11.31 25.72
N GLU A 91 15.23 12.46 25.04
CA GLU A 91 14.11 13.41 25.19
C GLU A 91 12.77 12.79 24.75
N SER A 92 12.81 11.85 23.80
CA SER A 92 11.64 11.10 23.34
C SER A 92 11.43 9.76 24.08
N GLY A 93 11.99 9.59 25.28
CA GLY A 93 11.64 8.47 26.16
C GLY A 93 12.24 7.11 25.80
N TYR A 94 13.23 7.04 24.90
CA TYR A 94 13.91 5.79 24.58
C TYR A 94 15.15 5.57 25.46
N ASP A 95 15.36 4.32 25.88
CA ASP A 95 16.51 3.92 26.73
C ASP A 95 17.86 4.10 26.02
N SER A 96 17.88 4.01 24.69
CA SER A 96 19.08 4.13 23.87
C SER A 96 18.77 4.62 22.45
N VAL A 97 19.81 5.09 21.75
CA VAL A 97 19.72 5.38 20.31
C VAL A 97 19.31 4.13 19.53
N GLN A 98 19.91 2.98 19.85
CA GLN A 98 19.60 1.72 19.19
C GLN A 98 18.12 1.34 19.35
N SER A 99 17.57 1.43 20.55
CA SER A 99 16.14 1.13 20.77
C SER A 99 15.24 2.09 19.99
N ALA A 100 15.58 3.38 19.94
CA ALA A 100 14.83 4.36 19.15
C ALA A 100 14.86 4.01 17.66
N LEU A 101 16.04 3.70 17.11
CA LEU A 101 16.23 3.37 15.69
C LEU A 101 15.55 2.06 15.26
N ILE A 102 15.33 1.12 16.18
CA ILE A 102 14.68 -0.17 15.91
C ILE A 102 13.16 -0.09 16.08
N GLN A 103 12.68 0.61 17.12
CA GLN A 103 11.28 0.54 17.55
C GLN A 103 10.43 1.67 16.99
N ALA A 104 11.01 2.85 16.78
CA ALA A 104 10.23 3.98 16.31
C ALA A 104 9.74 3.73 14.89
N THR A 105 8.53 4.21 14.58
CA THR A 105 8.02 4.29 13.20
C THR A 105 7.30 5.61 12.96
N ASN A 106 7.35 6.15 11.75
CA ASN A 106 6.54 7.33 11.42
C ASN A 106 5.05 6.96 11.27
N LEU A 107 4.20 7.96 10.96
CA LEU A 107 2.76 7.76 10.75
C LEU A 107 2.42 6.75 9.63
N GLU A 108 3.36 6.53 8.70
CA GLU A 108 3.25 5.58 7.59
C GLU A 108 3.84 4.20 7.94
N GLY A 109 4.28 4.01 9.19
CA GLY A 109 4.84 2.74 9.69
C GLY A 109 6.29 2.49 9.27
N GLN A 110 7.03 3.51 8.85
CA GLN A 110 8.39 3.37 8.35
C GLN A 110 9.42 3.53 9.47
N SER A 111 10.42 2.65 9.51
CA SER A 111 11.57 2.78 10.41
C SER A 111 12.47 3.96 10.02
N PRO A 112 13.30 4.49 10.94
CA PRO A 112 14.28 5.54 10.63
C PRO A 112 15.20 5.19 9.45
N LEU A 113 15.68 3.93 9.42
CA LEU A 113 16.53 3.44 8.34
C LEU A 113 15.77 3.35 7.02
N GLN A 114 14.54 2.81 7.03
CA GLN A 114 13.69 2.79 5.83
C GLN A 114 13.48 4.20 5.28
N TYR A 115 13.17 5.17 6.13
CA TYR A 115 12.94 6.55 5.73
C TYR A 115 14.18 7.18 5.10
N ALA A 116 15.36 7.06 5.72
CA ALA A 116 16.61 7.59 5.17
C ALA A 116 16.95 6.99 3.80
N LEU A 117 16.80 5.67 3.66
CA LEU A 117 17.04 4.97 2.40
C LEU A 117 16.06 5.42 1.30
N GLN A 118 14.77 5.56 1.60
CA GLN A 118 13.79 6.09 0.63
C GLN A 118 14.12 7.53 0.22
N LYS A 119 14.62 8.34 1.16
CA LYS A 119 15.08 9.71 0.88
C LYS A 119 16.41 9.78 0.12
N GLN A 120 17.02 8.63 -0.17
CA GLN A 120 18.34 8.49 -0.80
C GLN A 120 19.44 9.20 0.01
N ASP A 121 19.25 9.31 1.33
CA ASP A 121 20.24 9.88 2.26
C ASP A 121 21.12 8.76 2.81
N PHE A 122 22.05 8.30 1.98
CA PHE A 122 22.95 7.20 2.30
C PHE A 122 23.93 7.52 3.43
N THR A 123 24.26 8.79 3.61
CA THR A 123 25.12 9.24 4.71
C THR A 123 24.41 9.01 6.04
N THR A 124 23.18 9.51 6.19
CA THR A 124 22.38 9.28 7.39
C THR A 124 22.05 7.80 7.58
N ALA A 125 21.69 7.08 6.51
CA ALA A 125 21.41 5.65 6.60
C ALA A 125 22.62 4.86 7.14
N LYS A 126 23.84 5.21 6.72
CA LYS A 126 25.07 4.65 7.26
C LYS A 126 25.21 4.95 8.75
N TYR A 127 25.00 6.20 9.18
CA TYR A 127 25.03 6.54 10.60
C TYR A 127 24.02 5.74 11.43
N PHE A 128 22.81 5.54 10.94
CA PHE A 128 21.81 4.73 11.64
C PHE A 128 22.26 3.27 11.79
N LEU A 129 22.84 2.68 10.74
CA LEU A 129 23.41 1.33 10.79
C LEU A 129 24.57 1.24 11.80
N ASP A 130 25.51 2.20 11.76
CA ASP A 130 26.64 2.26 12.69
C ASP A 130 26.19 2.41 14.16
N ASN A 131 24.97 2.92 14.40
CA ASN A 131 24.36 3.12 15.72
C ASN A 131 23.26 2.09 16.06
N GLY A 132 23.24 0.95 15.35
CA GLY A 132 22.47 -0.23 15.74
C GLY A 132 21.09 -0.35 15.11
N ALA A 133 20.73 0.47 14.12
CA ALA A 133 19.58 0.19 13.26
C ALA A 133 19.73 -1.16 12.55
N LYS A 134 18.62 -1.85 12.30
CA LYS A 134 18.62 -3.18 11.67
C LYS A 134 18.05 -3.12 10.25
N ALA A 135 18.77 -3.68 9.30
CA ALA A 135 18.28 -3.86 7.93
C ALA A 135 17.50 -5.17 7.79
N GLY A 136 16.18 -5.10 7.91
CA GLY A 136 15.27 -6.22 7.65
C GLY A 136 14.94 -6.38 6.16
N PRO A 137 14.00 -7.28 5.81
CA PRO A 137 13.52 -7.45 4.44
C PRO A 137 13.03 -6.15 3.77
N ILE A 138 12.34 -5.29 4.53
CA ILE A 138 11.80 -4.03 4.02
C ILE A 138 12.91 -3.03 3.73
N GLU A 139 13.84 -2.82 4.66
CA GLU A 139 14.97 -1.91 4.48
C GLU A 139 15.85 -2.35 3.30
N LYS A 140 16.07 -3.67 3.13
CA LYS A 140 16.82 -4.22 2.00
C LYS A 140 16.11 -3.95 0.66
N ALA A 141 14.79 -4.12 0.59
CA ALA A 141 14.03 -3.85 -0.63
C ALA A 141 13.97 -2.35 -0.98
N VAL A 142 13.87 -1.49 0.03
CA VAL A 142 13.96 -0.04 -0.17
C VAL A 142 15.35 0.38 -0.62
N PHE A 143 16.39 -0.18 -0.01
CA PHE A 143 17.77 0.06 -0.42
C PHE A 143 18.00 -0.36 -1.88
N GLU A 144 17.52 -1.55 -2.27
CA GLU A 144 17.57 -2.01 -3.66
C GLU A 144 16.96 -0.99 -4.62
N ILE A 145 15.78 -0.44 -4.29
CA ILE A 145 15.15 0.61 -5.11
C ILE A 145 16.03 1.85 -5.17
N ALA A 146 16.52 2.31 -4.01
CA ALA A 146 17.32 3.52 -3.89
C ALA A 146 18.68 3.44 -4.62
N LEU A 147 19.22 2.22 -4.86
CA LEU A 147 20.42 2.03 -5.65
C LEU A 147 20.27 2.49 -7.11
N ASP A 148 19.04 2.57 -7.64
CA ASP A 148 18.74 3.13 -8.96
C ASP A 148 18.65 4.67 -8.95
N SER A 149 19.55 5.35 -8.22
CA SER A 149 19.57 6.80 -8.10
C SER A 149 20.96 7.40 -8.37
N LYS A 150 21.00 8.68 -8.74
CA LYS A 150 22.25 9.44 -8.86
C LYS A 150 22.98 9.52 -7.53
N ALA A 151 22.24 9.76 -6.44
CA ALA A 151 22.81 9.80 -5.09
C ALA A 151 23.52 8.48 -4.70
N ALA A 152 23.03 7.33 -5.15
CA ALA A 152 23.69 6.05 -4.88
C ALA A 152 25.04 5.94 -5.61
N LYS A 153 25.08 6.38 -6.88
CA LYS A 153 26.31 6.43 -7.68
C LYS A 153 27.33 7.39 -7.07
N GLU A 154 26.88 8.57 -6.66
CA GLU A 154 27.72 9.60 -6.02
C GLU A 154 28.25 9.14 -4.65
N PHE A 155 27.47 8.36 -3.90
CA PHE A 155 27.92 7.74 -2.65
C PHE A 155 28.95 6.62 -2.87
N GLY A 156 29.09 6.12 -4.11
CA GLY A 156 30.07 5.09 -4.46
C GLY A 156 29.52 3.65 -4.44
N PHE A 157 28.19 3.47 -4.46
CA PHE A 157 27.63 2.13 -4.63
C PHE A 157 27.83 1.61 -6.06
N PRO A 158 28.04 0.29 -6.24
CA PRO A 158 28.10 -0.30 -7.57
C PRO A 158 26.74 -0.19 -8.27
N PRO A 159 26.72 -0.17 -9.62
CA PRO A 159 25.47 -0.19 -10.36
C PRO A 159 24.70 -1.49 -10.09
N LEU A 160 23.36 -1.42 -10.22
CA LEU A 160 22.52 -2.60 -10.12
C LEU A 160 22.88 -3.63 -11.20
N PRO A 161 22.88 -4.94 -10.86
CA PRO A 161 23.17 -5.99 -11.83
C PRO A 161 22.11 -6.02 -12.95
N PRO A 162 22.48 -6.38 -14.19
CA PRO A 162 21.60 -6.23 -15.35
C PRO A 162 20.36 -7.14 -15.36
N GLU A 163 20.32 -8.24 -14.60
CA GLU A 163 19.34 -9.34 -14.78
C GLU A 163 17.97 -9.18 -14.09
N LYS A 164 17.73 -8.12 -13.31
CA LYS A 164 16.52 -8.00 -12.50
C LYS A 164 15.30 -7.41 -13.22
N GLU A 165 15.07 -7.78 -14.48
CA GLU A 165 13.90 -7.31 -15.23
C GLU A 165 12.64 -8.12 -14.92
N LYS A 166 12.78 -9.38 -14.47
CA LYS A 166 11.62 -10.20 -14.04
C LYS A 166 11.30 -9.95 -12.57
N LEU A 167 10.03 -9.69 -12.28
CA LEU A 167 9.55 -9.64 -10.89
C LEU A 167 9.66 -11.00 -10.23
N HIS A 168 10.17 -10.99 -9.00
CA HIS A 168 10.07 -12.15 -8.11
C HIS A 168 8.60 -12.60 -7.99
N PRO A 169 8.27 -13.91 -7.99
CA PRO A 169 6.89 -14.40 -7.93
C PRO A 169 6.07 -13.77 -6.80
N VAL A 170 6.66 -13.67 -5.60
CA VAL A 170 6.03 -13.02 -4.43
C VAL A 170 5.66 -11.55 -4.69
N LYS A 171 6.46 -10.79 -5.47
CA LYS A 171 6.13 -9.43 -5.89
C LYS A 171 5.06 -9.40 -7.00
N ASN A 172 5.16 -10.29 -7.99
CA ASN A 172 4.19 -10.38 -9.10
C ASN A 172 2.75 -10.52 -8.60
N PHE A 173 2.52 -11.40 -7.63
CA PHE A 173 1.20 -11.57 -7.02
C PHE A 173 0.91 -10.53 -5.93
N GLY A 174 1.89 -10.27 -5.07
CA GLY A 174 1.72 -9.40 -3.89
C GLY A 174 1.36 -7.96 -4.23
N LEU A 175 1.97 -7.38 -5.27
CA LEU A 175 1.72 -5.99 -5.66
C LEU A 175 0.31 -5.80 -6.23
N VAL A 176 -0.16 -6.73 -7.07
CA VAL A 176 -1.47 -6.67 -7.72
C VAL A 176 -2.61 -7.02 -6.77
N LEU A 177 -2.46 -8.12 -6.03
CA LEU A 177 -3.49 -8.63 -5.11
C LEU A 177 -3.45 -7.93 -3.75
N GLY A 178 -2.41 -7.15 -3.44
CA GLY A 178 -2.26 -6.46 -2.16
C GLY A 178 -1.93 -7.39 -0.99
N ILE A 179 -1.29 -8.53 -1.25
CA ILE A 179 -0.90 -9.52 -0.23
C ILE A 179 0.42 -9.09 0.40
N LYS A 180 0.47 -8.77 1.69
CA LYS A 180 1.70 -8.47 2.42
C LYS A 180 2.34 -9.75 2.95
N THR A 181 3.46 -10.19 2.37
CA THR A 181 4.21 -11.35 2.83
C THR A 181 5.69 -11.21 2.46
N THR A 182 6.55 -12.10 2.98
CA THR A 182 7.96 -12.20 2.63
C THR A 182 8.24 -13.61 2.13
N SER A 183 8.97 -13.70 1.02
CA SER A 183 9.47 -14.97 0.47
C SER A 183 10.42 -15.67 1.46
N VAL A 184 10.62 -16.97 1.27
CA VAL A 184 11.67 -17.75 1.94
C VAL A 184 13.06 -17.12 1.77
N ASP A 185 13.35 -16.48 0.63
CA ASP A 185 14.65 -15.83 0.36
C ASP A 185 14.79 -14.43 1.02
N GLY A 186 13.74 -13.95 1.70
CA GLY A 186 13.69 -12.63 2.32
C GLY A 186 13.15 -11.53 1.41
N THR A 187 12.71 -11.81 0.19
CA THR A 187 12.10 -10.84 -0.72
C THR A 187 10.69 -10.46 -0.27
N PRO A 188 10.41 -9.18 0.06
CA PRO A 188 9.05 -8.77 0.39
C PRO A 188 8.17 -8.72 -0.86
N SER A 189 6.88 -8.97 -0.67
CA SER A 189 5.85 -8.93 -1.73
C SER A 189 5.48 -7.52 -2.19
N GLN A 190 5.97 -6.50 -1.49
CA GLN A 190 5.79 -5.08 -1.78
C GLN A 190 7.10 -4.50 -2.33
N PHE A 191 7.12 -3.20 -2.66
CA PHE A 191 8.29 -2.50 -3.21
C PHE A 191 8.73 -3.04 -4.58
N GLY A 192 8.04 -2.61 -5.63
CA GLY A 192 8.41 -2.90 -7.01
C GLY A 192 9.08 -1.70 -7.69
N HIS A 193 10.08 -1.96 -8.54
CA HIS A 193 10.58 -0.96 -9.48
C HIS A 193 9.51 -0.61 -10.54
N ILE A 194 9.61 0.58 -11.15
CA ILE A 194 8.65 1.07 -12.15
C ILE A 194 8.58 0.13 -13.35
N ALA A 195 9.70 -0.22 -13.97
CA ALA A 195 9.76 -1.00 -15.21
C ALA A 195 8.83 -2.21 -15.21
N PRO A 196 9.02 -3.22 -14.31
CA PRO A 196 8.19 -4.40 -14.39
C PRO A 196 6.76 -4.17 -13.86
N THR A 197 6.54 -3.18 -13.00
CA THR A 197 5.19 -2.90 -12.49
C THR A 197 4.34 -2.10 -13.48
N TYR A 198 4.97 -1.24 -14.28
CA TYR A 198 4.34 -0.54 -15.39
C TYR A 198 4.02 -1.50 -16.53
N GLN A 199 4.89 -2.48 -16.79
CA GLN A 199 4.58 -3.60 -17.68
C GLN A 199 3.35 -4.37 -17.20
N LEU A 200 3.29 -4.77 -15.91
CA LEU A 200 2.10 -5.45 -15.35
C LEU A 200 0.80 -4.64 -15.52
N MET A 201 0.87 -3.31 -15.37
CA MET A 201 -0.27 -2.43 -15.62
C MET A 201 -0.63 -2.39 -17.11
N THR A 202 0.36 -2.29 -17.99
CA THR A 202 0.19 -2.29 -19.44
C THR A 202 -0.49 -3.58 -19.91
N ASP A 203 -0.04 -4.74 -19.41
CA ASP A 203 -0.63 -6.04 -19.71
C ASP A 203 -2.07 -6.12 -19.20
N SER A 204 -2.30 -5.73 -17.93
CA SER A 204 -3.63 -5.80 -17.31
C SER A 204 -4.67 -4.95 -18.04
N VAL A 205 -4.30 -3.74 -18.45
CA VAL A 205 -5.20 -2.84 -19.20
C VAL A 205 -5.42 -3.37 -20.61
N SER A 206 -4.36 -3.88 -21.26
CA SER A 206 -4.46 -4.46 -22.60
C SER A 206 -5.36 -5.69 -22.63
N ASP A 207 -5.27 -6.56 -21.64
CA ASP A 207 -6.09 -7.77 -21.55
C ASP A 207 -7.56 -7.44 -21.23
N PHE A 208 -7.80 -6.42 -20.39
CA PHE A 208 -9.16 -5.92 -20.20
C PHE A 208 -9.73 -5.32 -21.50
N ALA A 209 -8.95 -4.52 -22.22
CA ALA A 209 -9.37 -3.94 -23.50
C ALA A 209 -9.66 -5.04 -24.53
N LYS A 210 -8.81 -6.07 -24.66
CA LYS A 210 -9.03 -7.21 -25.57
C LYS A 210 -10.29 -8.00 -25.23
N SER A 211 -10.58 -8.20 -23.95
CA SER A 211 -11.81 -8.87 -23.51
C SER A 211 -13.07 -8.01 -23.66
N HIS A 212 -12.92 -6.71 -23.91
CA HIS A 212 -14.01 -5.75 -24.11
C HIS A 212 -13.79 -4.94 -25.41
N PRO A 213 -13.83 -5.57 -26.60
CA PRO A 213 -13.46 -4.91 -27.87
C PRO A 213 -14.37 -3.73 -28.24
N GLY A 214 -15.60 -3.69 -27.72
CA GLY A 214 -16.51 -2.55 -27.89
C GLY A 214 -16.21 -1.34 -26.99
N ASN A 215 -15.37 -1.50 -25.98
CA ASN A 215 -15.02 -0.44 -25.04
C ASN A 215 -13.86 0.41 -25.59
N LYS A 216 -14.20 1.44 -26.38
CA LYS A 216 -13.21 2.35 -26.98
C LYS A 216 -12.38 3.12 -25.95
N ASN A 217 -12.95 3.44 -24.79
CA ASN A 217 -12.23 4.15 -23.73
C ASN A 217 -11.05 3.32 -23.22
N PHE A 218 -11.27 2.03 -22.96
CA PHE A 218 -10.17 1.13 -22.57
C PHE A 218 -9.19 0.81 -23.70
N GLN A 219 -9.62 0.83 -24.98
CA GLN A 219 -8.66 0.75 -26.09
C GLN A 219 -7.69 1.95 -26.10
N GLU A 220 -8.22 3.16 -25.90
CA GLU A 220 -7.41 4.40 -25.83
C GLU A 220 -6.45 4.36 -24.64
N ILE A 221 -6.92 3.90 -23.47
CA ILE A 221 -6.09 3.74 -22.26
C ILE A 221 -5.00 2.68 -22.47
N ALA A 222 -5.35 1.51 -23.03
CA ALA A 222 -4.37 0.45 -23.33
C ALA A 222 -3.28 0.93 -24.28
N ASN A 223 -3.67 1.64 -25.35
CA ASN A 223 -2.72 2.21 -26.31
C ASN A 223 -1.78 3.23 -25.65
N ALA A 224 -2.30 4.08 -24.76
CA ALA A 224 -1.46 5.04 -24.04
C ALA A 224 -0.46 4.38 -23.10
N PHE A 225 -0.88 3.36 -22.33
CA PHE A 225 0.03 2.58 -21.48
C PHE A 225 1.14 1.91 -22.32
N HIS A 226 0.77 1.25 -23.42
CA HIS A 226 1.71 0.60 -24.33
C HIS A 226 2.74 1.59 -24.88
N PHE A 227 2.27 2.68 -25.49
CA PHE A 227 3.15 3.72 -26.04
C PHE A 227 4.09 4.27 -24.97
N SER A 228 3.57 4.56 -23.77
CA SER A 228 4.37 5.21 -22.73
C SER A 228 5.42 4.28 -22.13
N ASN A 229 5.10 2.99 -22.05
CA ASN A 229 6.01 1.94 -21.64
C ASN A 229 7.16 1.78 -22.64
N GLU A 230 6.86 1.70 -23.95
CA GLU A 230 7.86 1.62 -25.03
C GLU A 230 8.70 2.89 -25.16
N ALA A 231 8.06 4.06 -25.08
CA ALA A 231 8.73 5.35 -25.21
C ALA A 231 9.76 5.55 -24.10
N SER A 232 9.37 5.24 -22.85
CA SER A 232 10.23 5.42 -21.68
C SER A 232 11.30 4.34 -21.57
N ALA A 233 11.00 3.12 -22.04
CA ALA A 233 11.85 1.94 -21.98
C ALA A 233 12.57 1.82 -20.62
N PHE A 234 11.78 1.82 -19.53
CA PHE A 234 12.35 1.82 -18.19
C PHE A 234 13.22 0.59 -17.95
N LYS A 235 14.36 0.81 -17.29
CA LYS A 235 15.09 -0.23 -16.58
C LYS A 235 15.05 0.14 -15.11
N PHE A 236 14.68 -0.79 -14.25
CA PHE A 236 14.40 -0.49 -12.85
C PHE A 236 13.39 0.66 -12.70
N SER A 237 13.79 1.79 -12.15
CA SER A 237 12.94 2.98 -11.97
C SER A 237 13.46 4.19 -12.75
N THR A 238 14.38 3.96 -13.70
CA THR A 238 14.99 5.00 -14.53
C THR A 238 14.67 4.77 -16.02
N PRO A 239 14.16 5.78 -16.75
CA PRO A 239 13.90 5.66 -18.18
C PRO A 239 15.23 5.59 -18.96
N GLN A 240 15.34 4.67 -19.92
CA GLN A 240 16.61 4.44 -20.63
C GLN A 240 16.76 5.31 -21.88
N ARG A 241 15.67 5.89 -22.37
CA ARG A 241 15.63 6.75 -23.57
C ARG A 241 15.53 8.23 -23.23
N ASN A 242 16.03 8.68 -22.07
CA ASN A 242 16.02 10.10 -21.72
C ASN A 242 17.16 10.83 -22.47
N PRO A 243 16.90 11.94 -23.21
CA PRO A 243 15.67 12.75 -23.25
C PRO A 243 14.63 12.44 -24.32
N GLU A 244 14.89 11.52 -25.25
CA GLU A 244 14.00 11.16 -26.36
C GLU A 244 12.61 10.70 -25.90
N ALA A 245 12.51 9.99 -24.78
CA ALA A 245 11.25 9.55 -24.17
C ALA A 245 10.33 10.75 -23.89
N GLY A 246 10.85 11.81 -23.28
CA GLY A 246 10.10 13.04 -23.03
C GLY A 246 9.68 13.75 -24.32
N GLN A 247 10.49 13.67 -25.38
CA GLN A 247 10.13 14.24 -26.68
C GLN A 247 8.98 13.46 -27.33
N ASP A 248 9.04 12.13 -27.32
CA ASP A 248 8.01 11.26 -27.90
C ASP A 248 6.68 11.41 -27.16
N LEU A 249 6.72 11.42 -25.82
CA LEU A 249 5.53 11.64 -24.99
C LEU A 249 4.96 13.05 -25.15
N SER A 250 5.81 14.10 -25.22
CA SER A 250 5.34 15.47 -25.45
C SER A 250 4.69 15.61 -26.83
N ARG A 251 5.27 14.98 -27.86
CA ARG A 251 4.71 14.96 -29.21
C ARG A 251 3.32 14.31 -29.24
N ARG A 252 3.14 13.18 -28.53
CA ARG A 252 1.84 12.51 -28.38
C ARG A 252 0.80 13.39 -27.67
N ILE A 253 1.21 14.11 -26.63
CA ILE A 253 0.33 15.08 -25.96
C ILE A 253 -0.06 16.22 -26.90
N GLN A 254 0.89 16.74 -27.67
CA GLN A 254 0.67 17.82 -28.64
C GLN A 254 -0.16 17.39 -29.85
N SER A 255 -0.16 16.10 -30.22
CA SER A 255 -1.08 15.55 -31.24
C SER A 255 -2.52 15.37 -30.73
N GLY A 256 -2.77 15.67 -29.44
CA GLY A 256 -4.08 15.53 -28.83
C GLY A 256 -4.43 14.06 -28.58
N GLU A 257 -3.45 13.24 -28.21
CA GLU A 257 -3.65 11.85 -27.82
C GLU A 257 -3.51 11.67 -26.30
N LEU A 258 -4.32 10.77 -25.74
CA LEU A 258 -4.20 10.34 -24.36
C LEU A 258 -2.80 9.80 -24.10
N THR A 259 -2.16 10.31 -23.06
CA THR A 259 -0.79 9.94 -22.71
C THR A 259 -0.70 9.66 -21.23
N THR A 260 -0.17 8.50 -20.87
CA THR A 260 0.15 8.16 -19.48
C THR A 260 1.60 8.51 -19.20
N ILE A 261 1.91 9.03 -18.02
CA ILE A 261 3.25 9.47 -17.64
C ILE A 261 3.62 8.74 -16.34
N PRO A 262 4.52 7.75 -16.38
CA PRO A 262 5.02 7.11 -15.17
C PRO A 262 5.78 8.14 -14.34
N VAL A 263 5.28 8.49 -13.15
CA VAL A 263 5.95 9.45 -12.27
C VAL A 263 6.56 8.75 -11.09
N SER A 264 7.77 9.14 -10.75
CA SER A 264 8.43 8.68 -9.55
C SER A 264 9.05 9.82 -8.76
N CYS A 265 9.19 9.62 -7.46
CA CYS A 265 9.92 10.47 -6.55
C CYS A 265 10.73 9.58 -5.58
N LYS A 266 11.48 10.18 -4.66
CA LYS A 266 12.29 9.48 -3.63
C LYS A 266 11.53 8.29 -2.99
N GLY A 267 11.79 7.07 -3.49
CA GLY A 267 11.20 5.81 -3.03
C GLY A 267 9.70 5.61 -3.28
N HIS A 268 9.02 6.43 -4.10
CA HIS A 268 7.56 6.35 -4.30
C HIS A 268 7.18 6.61 -5.76
N ALA A 269 6.05 6.03 -6.20
CA ALA A 269 5.54 6.15 -7.56
C ALA A 269 4.12 6.70 -7.55
N MET A 270 3.79 7.55 -8.51
CA MET A 270 2.50 8.24 -8.64
C MET A 270 1.92 7.99 -10.04
N GLY A 271 0.61 8.15 -10.18
CA GLY A 271 -0.03 8.16 -11.49
C GLY A 271 -0.09 9.57 -12.03
N LEU A 272 0.26 9.78 -13.29
CA LEU A 272 -0.01 11.02 -14.02
C LEU A 272 -0.45 10.65 -15.44
N SER A 273 -1.46 11.34 -15.94
CA SER A 273 -1.88 11.20 -17.33
C SER A 273 -2.35 12.54 -17.88
N TYR A 274 -2.17 12.74 -19.18
CA TYR A 274 -2.84 13.80 -19.93
C TYR A 274 -4.01 13.22 -20.72
N VAL A 275 -5.18 13.83 -20.57
CA VAL A 275 -6.39 13.49 -21.32
C VAL A 275 -6.83 14.72 -22.13
N PRO A 276 -6.79 14.68 -23.47
CA PRO A 276 -7.18 15.82 -24.31
C PRO A 276 -8.70 16.01 -24.32
N ASP A 277 -9.17 17.25 -24.52
CA ASP A 277 -10.60 17.53 -24.73
C ASP A 277 -11.15 16.91 -26.04
N GLY A 278 -10.27 16.48 -26.93
CA GLY A 278 -10.61 15.85 -28.18
C GLY A 278 -9.41 15.73 -29.11
N PRO A 279 -9.54 15.01 -30.23
CA PRO A 279 -8.47 14.88 -31.22
C PRO A 279 -7.95 16.23 -31.69
N GLY A 280 -6.63 16.43 -31.66
CA GLY A 280 -5.98 17.69 -32.05
C GLY A 280 -6.22 18.89 -31.10
N SER A 281 -6.86 18.68 -29.95
CA SER A 281 -7.06 19.75 -28.97
C SER A 281 -5.74 20.18 -28.33
N LYS A 282 -5.58 21.50 -28.15
CA LYS A 282 -4.49 22.09 -27.37
C LYS A 282 -4.83 22.22 -25.89
N SER A 283 -6.00 21.75 -25.46
CA SER A 283 -6.45 21.78 -24.08
C SER A 283 -6.95 20.40 -23.64
N GLY A 284 -6.98 20.18 -22.32
CA GLY A 284 -7.36 18.91 -21.72
C GLY A 284 -7.21 18.93 -20.21
N TYR A 285 -6.79 17.79 -19.66
CA TYR A 285 -6.70 17.55 -18.23
C TYR A 285 -5.41 16.83 -17.87
N LEU A 286 -4.75 17.27 -16.79
CA LEU A 286 -3.76 16.46 -16.09
C LEU A 286 -4.46 15.70 -14.96
N VAL A 287 -4.39 14.37 -15.01
CA VAL A 287 -4.96 13.46 -14.02
C VAL A 287 -3.82 12.94 -13.15
N TYR A 288 -3.72 13.44 -11.92
CA TYR A 288 -2.67 13.08 -10.98
C TYR A 288 -3.21 12.22 -9.83
N THR A 289 -2.55 11.11 -9.52
CA THR A 289 -2.98 10.18 -8.47
C THR A 289 -1.87 9.91 -7.47
N ASN A 290 -2.15 10.18 -6.19
CA ASN A 290 -1.36 9.71 -5.07
C ASN A 290 -2.28 9.20 -3.95
N ARG A 291 -2.13 7.92 -3.61
CA ARG A 291 -2.84 7.27 -2.51
C ARG A 291 -1.91 6.82 -1.39
N GLY A 292 -0.59 7.00 -1.53
CA GLY A 292 0.39 6.57 -0.55
C GLY A 292 1.18 7.74 0.01
N LEU A 293 2.47 7.50 0.27
CA LEU A 293 3.39 8.44 0.93
C LEU A 293 3.32 9.86 0.33
N GLY A 294 3.37 10.85 1.22
CA GLY A 294 3.41 12.28 0.88
C GLY A 294 2.05 12.94 0.67
N SER A 295 0.94 12.20 0.68
CA SER A 295 -0.41 12.77 0.64
C SER A 295 -1.04 12.76 2.03
N LYS A 296 -1.76 13.82 2.41
CA LYS A 296 -2.54 13.81 3.66
C LYS A 296 -3.73 12.87 3.54
N SER A 297 -4.23 12.39 4.67
CA SER A 297 -5.35 11.43 4.72
C SER A 297 -6.63 11.91 4.01
N ASN A 298 -6.87 13.23 3.97
CA ASN A 298 -7.95 13.89 3.26
C ASN A 298 -7.65 14.21 1.79
N GLU A 299 -6.39 14.14 1.37
CA GLU A 299 -5.92 14.42 0.01
C GLU A 299 -5.74 13.14 -0.82
N HIS A 300 -5.77 11.95 -0.20
CA HIS A 300 -5.65 10.67 -0.91
C HIS A 300 -6.61 10.53 -2.11
N GLY A 301 -6.05 10.20 -3.27
CA GLY A 301 -6.82 9.85 -4.46
C GLY A 301 -6.31 10.52 -5.72
N THR A 302 -7.25 10.85 -6.61
CA THR A 302 -6.97 11.41 -7.93
C THR A 302 -7.43 12.85 -8.02
N HIS A 303 -6.51 13.76 -8.30
CA HIS A 303 -6.76 15.17 -8.55
C HIS A 303 -6.71 15.43 -10.06
N ILE A 304 -7.68 16.18 -10.56
CA ILE A 304 -7.80 16.50 -11.98
C ILE A 304 -7.61 18.00 -12.14
N PHE A 305 -6.59 18.38 -12.92
CA PHE A 305 -6.25 19.76 -13.21
C PHE A 305 -6.66 20.10 -14.63
N ARG A 306 -7.21 21.30 -14.82
CA ARG A 306 -7.51 21.82 -16.15
C ARG A 306 -6.22 22.32 -16.81
N ILE A 307 -6.02 21.96 -18.08
CA ILE A 307 -4.92 22.43 -18.92
C ILE A 307 -5.50 23.19 -20.10
N GLU A 308 -5.28 24.50 -20.14
CA GLU A 308 -5.74 25.34 -21.25
C GLU A 308 -4.77 25.32 -22.44
N ASP A 309 -3.51 24.96 -22.20
CA ASP A 309 -2.44 24.94 -23.19
C ASP A 309 -1.51 23.74 -22.95
N SER A 310 -1.67 22.70 -23.76
CA SER A 310 -0.90 21.46 -23.70
C SER A 310 0.58 21.65 -24.06
N SER A 311 0.95 22.77 -24.69
CA SER A 311 2.36 23.11 -24.92
C SER A 311 3.15 23.37 -23.63
N LYS A 312 2.45 23.62 -22.51
CA LYS A 312 3.05 23.70 -21.17
C LYS A 312 3.55 22.34 -20.66
N ILE A 313 3.07 21.24 -21.22
CA ILE A 313 3.53 19.89 -20.91
C ILE A 313 4.70 19.55 -21.84
N THR A 314 5.85 20.18 -21.56
CA THR A 314 7.06 20.09 -22.38
C THR A 314 7.78 18.75 -22.20
N SER A 315 8.72 18.45 -23.10
CA SER A 315 9.61 17.30 -22.93
C SER A 315 10.44 17.37 -21.64
N GLU A 316 10.84 18.57 -21.22
CA GLU A 316 11.55 18.79 -19.96
C GLU A 316 10.68 18.44 -18.75
N PHE A 317 9.44 18.92 -18.72
CA PHE A 317 8.46 18.54 -17.69
C PHE A 317 8.34 17.01 -17.60
N ILE A 318 8.15 16.32 -18.73
CA ILE A 318 7.99 14.86 -18.76
C ILE A 318 9.27 14.15 -18.30
N ASN A 319 10.44 14.59 -18.76
CA ASN A 319 11.71 14.01 -18.34
C ASN A 319 11.95 14.19 -16.83
N ASN A 320 11.59 15.34 -16.27
CA ASN A 320 11.66 15.57 -14.82
C ASN A 320 10.73 14.63 -14.04
N MET A 321 9.49 14.44 -14.52
CA MET A 321 8.51 13.54 -13.90
C MET A 321 8.96 12.07 -13.91
N THR A 322 9.44 11.61 -15.07
CA THR A 322 9.85 10.21 -15.28
C THR A 322 11.18 9.87 -14.59
N ASN A 323 12.09 10.85 -14.44
CA ASN A 323 13.37 10.69 -13.74
C ASN A 323 13.33 11.11 -12.27
N GLY A 324 12.16 11.42 -11.71
CA GLY A 324 12.08 11.98 -10.37
C GLY A 324 12.68 11.06 -9.30
N HIS A 325 12.58 9.73 -9.41
CA HIS A 325 13.34 8.82 -8.54
C HIS A 325 14.85 8.98 -8.72
N SER A 326 15.36 8.86 -9.96
CA SER A 326 16.79 8.89 -10.24
C SER A 326 17.45 10.19 -9.78
N ASN A 327 16.75 11.31 -9.96
CA ASN A 327 17.18 12.65 -9.56
C ASN A 327 16.89 12.99 -8.09
N GLY A 328 16.19 12.12 -7.36
CA GLY A 328 15.82 12.40 -5.97
C GLY A 328 14.82 13.55 -5.83
N ALA A 329 13.88 13.72 -6.77
CA ALA A 329 12.78 14.66 -6.63
C ALA A 329 11.89 14.30 -5.44
N SER A 330 11.45 15.31 -4.70
CA SER A 330 10.47 15.24 -3.64
C SER A 330 9.04 15.30 -4.19
N HIS A 331 8.07 14.93 -3.35
CA HIS A 331 6.65 15.06 -3.69
C HIS A 331 6.28 16.53 -3.98
N ASP A 332 6.79 17.48 -3.19
CA ASP A 332 6.47 18.90 -3.35
C ASP A 332 7.01 19.48 -4.67
N GLU A 333 8.19 19.03 -5.10
CA GLU A 333 8.76 19.41 -6.40
C GLU A 333 7.93 18.86 -7.57
N ILE A 334 7.43 17.63 -7.46
CA ILE A 334 6.53 17.03 -8.45
C ILE A 334 5.20 17.81 -8.50
N MET A 335 4.61 18.09 -7.34
CA MET A 335 3.36 18.84 -7.26
C MET A 335 3.49 20.28 -7.76
N SER A 336 4.61 20.93 -7.47
CA SER A 336 4.89 22.30 -7.94
C SER A 336 4.96 22.35 -9.47
N GLN A 337 5.61 21.38 -10.10
CA GLN A 337 5.67 21.27 -11.55
C GLN A 337 4.28 21.00 -12.18
N ILE A 338 3.47 20.12 -11.58
CA ILE A 338 2.08 19.87 -12.05
C ILE A 338 1.24 21.14 -11.96
N LYS A 339 1.31 21.85 -10.83
CA LYS A 339 0.60 23.12 -10.65
C LYS A 339 1.06 24.17 -11.66
N ALA A 340 2.36 24.29 -11.89
CA ALA A 340 2.90 25.22 -12.88
C ALA A 340 2.36 24.92 -14.30
N ALA A 341 2.32 23.65 -14.70
CA ALA A 341 1.73 23.23 -15.97
C ALA A 341 0.22 23.56 -16.07
N ALA A 342 -0.49 23.51 -14.94
CA ALA A 342 -1.90 23.90 -14.81
C ALA A 342 -2.12 25.42 -14.60
N GLY A 343 -1.10 26.26 -14.80
CA GLY A 343 -1.19 27.70 -14.61
C GLY A 343 -1.37 28.13 -13.15
N ASN A 344 -0.83 27.35 -12.22
CA ASN A 344 -0.92 27.52 -10.76
C ASN A 344 -2.36 27.51 -10.21
N LYS A 345 -3.29 26.86 -10.94
CA LYS A 345 -4.67 26.66 -10.48
C LYS A 345 -4.80 25.40 -9.63
N ASP A 346 -5.76 25.43 -8.72
CA ASP A 346 -6.18 24.25 -7.97
C ASP A 346 -6.84 23.21 -8.89
N PRO A 347 -6.86 21.92 -8.49
CA PRO A 347 -7.56 20.90 -9.25
C PRO A 347 -9.05 21.23 -9.35
N ILE A 348 -9.62 21.03 -10.53
CA ILE A 348 -11.05 21.24 -10.81
C ILE A 348 -11.92 20.10 -10.25
N HIS A 349 -11.32 18.95 -9.94
CA HIS A 349 -12.02 17.82 -9.37
C HIS A 349 -11.09 16.92 -8.52
N HIS A 350 -11.66 16.28 -7.50
CA HIS A 350 -10.97 15.29 -6.66
C HIS A 350 -11.81 14.03 -6.50
N ILE A 351 -11.27 12.90 -6.94
CA ILE A 351 -11.83 11.58 -6.69
C ILE A 351 -11.19 11.04 -5.42
N LYS A 352 -11.93 11.10 -4.31
CA LYS A 352 -11.47 10.57 -3.02
C LYS A 352 -11.34 9.05 -3.10
N GLN A 353 -10.14 8.53 -2.87
CA GLN A 353 -9.86 7.11 -2.85
C GLN A 353 -9.19 6.72 -1.52
N LYS A 354 -9.35 5.47 -1.11
CA LYS A 354 -8.78 4.99 0.16
C LYS A 354 -7.25 5.08 0.11
N GLY A 355 -6.65 5.59 1.18
CA GLY A 355 -5.20 5.55 1.39
C GLY A 355 -4.66 4.12 1.26
N GLN A 356 -3.52 4.00 0.61
CA GLN A 356 -2.84 2.76 0.33
C GLN A 356 -1.90 2.46 1.50
N LYS A 357 -2.22 1.41 2.24
CA LYS A 357 -1.46 1.00 3.45
C LYS A 357 -0.24 0.13 3.17
N ASN A 358 -0.10 -0.33 1.93
CA ASN A 358 1.00 -1.19 1.50
C ASN A 358 1.89 -0.42 0.53
N ASP A 359 3.20 -0.67 0.52
CA ASP A 359 4.15 -0.07 -0.42
C ASP A 359 4.09 -0.68 -1.84
N ASN A 360 2.88 -0.75 -2.43
CA ASN A 360 2.64 -1.15 -3.83
C ASN A 360 2.17 0.02 -4.71
N CYS A 361 2.60 1.24 -4.39
CA CYS A 361 2.15 2.47 -5.01
C CYS A 361 2.34 2.50 -6.54
N THR A 362 3.33 1.80 -7.08
CA THR A 362 3.56 1.64 -8.52
C THR A 362 2.37 1.03 -9.27
N ILE A 363 1.67 0.09 -8.63
CA ILE A 363 0.42 -0.50 -9.15
C ILE A 363 -0.79 0.29 -8.65
N ALA A 364 -0.84 0.61 -7.36
CA ALA A 364 -2.04 1.19 -6.74
C ALA A 364 -2.39 2.56 -7.31
N ASN A 365 -1.40 3.43 -7.54
CA ASN A 365 -1.62 4.77 -8.08
C ASN A 365 -1.93 4.73 -9.58
N SER A 366 -1.16 3.98 -10.38
CA SER A 366 -1.42 3.80 -11.82
C SER A 366 -2.80 3.21 -12.08
N LYS A 367 -3.21 2.19 -11.31
CA LYS A 367 -4.55 1.62 -11.36
C LYS A 367 -5.63 2.63 -11.00
N SER A 368 -5.44 3.41 -9.94
CA SER A 368 -6.41 4.42 -9.50
C SER A 368 -6.48 5.64 -10.42
N ASN A 369 -5.44 5.91 -11.19
CA ASN A 369 -5.40 6.97 -12.19
C ASN A 369 -6.40 6.72 -13.33
N ILE A 370 -6.63 5.46 -13.70
CA ILE A 370 -7.59 5.05 -14.72
C ILE A 370 -9.02 5.55 -14.41
N GLU A 371 -9.44 5.59 -13.14
CA GLU A 371 -10.74 6.16 -12.76
C GLU A 371 -10.84 7.65 -13.13
N GLY A 372 -9.76 8.42 -12.95
CA GLY A 372 -9.71 9.82 -13.35
C GLY A 372 -9.62 10.01 -14.86
N ILE A 373 -8.92 9.11 -15.56
CA ILE A 373 -8.86 9.10 -17.02
C ILE A 373 -10.25 8.88 -17.62
N LEU A 374 -10.96 7.86 -17.15
CA LEU A 374 -12.34 7.56 -17.57
C LEU A 374 -13.28 8.73 -17.29
N LEU A 375 -13.13 9.39 -16.13
CA LEU A 375 -13.93 10.58 -15.82
C LEU A 375 -13.65 11.74 -16.78
N CYS A 376 -12.40 11.95 -17.18
CA CYS A 376 -12.04 12.97 -18.17
C CYS A 376 -12.56 12.60 -19.58
N GLN A 377 -12.48 11.33 -19.97
CA GLN A 377 -13.08 10.84 -21.22
C GLN A 377 -14.60 11.07 -21.21
N LYS A 378 -15.27 10.83 -20.07
CA LYS A 378 -16.70 11.11 -19.90
C LYS A 378 -17.02 12.59 -19.95
N ALA A 379 -16.21 13.44 -19.30
CA ALA A 379 -16.34 14.88 -19.38
C ALA A 379 -16.23 15.38 -20.83
N ARG A 380 -15.28 14.83 -21.59
CA ARG A 380 -15.16 15.08 -23.05
C ARG A 380 -16.44 14.70 -23.80
N GLU A 381 -17.00 13.52 -23.55
CA GLU A 381 -18.25 13.06 -24.20
C GLU A 381 -19.44 13.99 -23.94
N VAL A 382 -19.58 14.48 -22.70
CA VAL A 382 -20.71 15.35 -22.32
C VAL A 382 -20.42 16.85 -22.53
N GLY A 383 -19.22 17.19 -22.99
CA GLY A 383 -18.81 18.54 -23.37
C GLY A 383 -18.36 19.45 -22.21
N GLY A 384 -17.77 18.87 -21.16
CA GLY A 384 -17.14 19.59 -20.03
C GLY A 384 -17.38 18.93 -18.67
N PHE A 385 -16.51 19.23 -17.69
CA PHE A 385 -16.67 18.77 -16.30
C PHE A 385 -17.90 19.37 -15.61
N ASP A 386 -18.30 20.58 -16.00
CA ASP A 386 -19.49 21.29 -15.53
C ASP A 386 -20.80 20.60 -15.93
N LYS A 387 -20.76 19.73 -16.95
CA LYS A 387 -21.91 18.97 -17.46
C LYS A 387 -21.99 17.53 -16.95
N LEU A 388 -21.02 17.09 -16.16
CA LEU A 388 -21.04 15.75 -15.57
C LEU A 388 -22.17 15.64 -14.54
N THR A 389 -23.06 14.67 -14.76
CA THR A 389 -24.09 14.30 -13.78
C THR A 389 -23.55 13.30 -12.75
N GLU A 390 -24.27 13.09 -11.65
CA GLU A 390 -23.94 12.01 -10.71
C GLU A 390 -24.05 10.62 -11.37
N SER A 391 -25.00 10.44 -12.30
CA SER A 391 -25.14 9.19 -13.05
C SER A 391 -23.91 8.91 -13.92
N ASP A 392 -23.31 9.93 -14.52
CA ASP A 392 -22.06 9.80 -15.28
C ASP A 392 -20.91 9.35 -14.36
N LYS A 393 -20.78 9.96 -13.18
CA LYS A 393 -19.75 9.60 -12.19
C LYS A 393 -19.93 8.17 -11.68
N GLU A 394 -21.17 7.75 -11.43
CA GLU A 394 -21.48 6.38 -11.02
C GLU A 394 -21.19 5.36 -12.11
N SER A 395 -21.50 5.70 -13.37
CA SER A 395 -21.19 4.87 -14.54
C SER A 395 -19.69 4.68 -14.71
N VAL A 396 -18.90 5.76 -14.64
CA VAL A 396 -17.43 5.71 -14.69
C VAL A 396 -16.88 4.85 -13.55
N LYS A 397 -17.39 5.05 -12.32
CA LYS A 397 -16.96 4.26 -11.17
C LYS A 397 -17.28 2.78 -11.35
N LYS A 398 -18.44 2.43 -11.91
CA LYS A 398 -18.81 1.04 -12.21
C LYS A 398 -17.83 0.42 -13.21
N GLU A 399 -17.54 1.12 -14.30
CA GLU A 399 -16.60 0.67 -15.33
C GLU A 399 -15.17 0.46 -14.76
N TYR A 400 -14.69 1.41 -13.96
CA TYR A 400 -13.43 1.27 -13.23
C TYR A 400 -13.44 0.04 -12.29
N LYS A 401 -14.57 -0.22 -11.60
CA LYS A 401 -14.70 -1.41 -10.73
C LYS A 401 -14.71 -2.71 -11.53
N GLU A 402 -15.28 -2.74 -12.72
CA GLU A 402 -15.22 -3.89 -13.62
C GLU A 402 -13.77 -4.20 -14.02
N PHE A 403 -12.99 -3.19 -14.43
CA PHE A 403 -11.56 -3.35 -14.70
C PHE A 403 -10.78 -3.88 -13.49
N THR A 404 -10.92 -3.24 -12.32
CA THR A 404 -10.18 -3.70 -11.13
C THR A 404 -10.61 -5.09 -10.64
N LYS A 405 -11.85 -5.49 -10.91
CA LYS A 405 -12.33 -6.85 -10.67
C LYS A 405 -11.67 -7.83 -11.63
N HIS A 406 -11.64 -7.53 -12.93
CA HIS A 406 -10.98 -8.35 -13.94
C HIS A 406 -9.50 -8.58 -13.60
N MET A 407 -8.75 -7.50 -13.32
CA MET A 407 -7.33 -7.58 -12.91
C MET A 407 -7.12 -8.51 -11.70
N ARG A 408 -8.03 -8.49 -10.72
CA ARG A 408 -7.95 -9.37 -9.55
C ARG A 408 -8.28 -10.83 -9.91
N VAL A 409 -9.32 -11.05 -10.70
CA VAL A 409 -9.76 -12.39 -11.14
C VAL A 409 -8.63 -13.08 -11.90
N GLU A 410 -8.06 -12.41 -12.90
CA GLU A 410 -6.97 -12.97 -13.71
C GLU A 410 -5.76 -13.29 -12.82
N LYS A 411 -5.34 -12.38 -11.95
CA LYS A 411 -4.19 -12.61 -11.08
C LYS A 411 -4.42 -13.74 -10.05
N VAL A 412 -5.65 -13.93 -9.57
CA VAL A 412 -6.01 -15.07 -8.72
C VAL A 412 -5.96 -16.38 -9.52
N ASN A 413 -6.47 -16.38 -10.74
CA ASN A 413 -6.43 -17.56 -11.61
C ASN A 413 -4.99 -17.94 -11.97
N GLU A 414 -4.13 -16.96 -12.25
CA GLU A 414 -2.70 -17.16 -12.44
C GLU A 414 -2.03 -17.78 -11.21
N LEU A 415 -2.32 -17.27 -10.00
CA LEU A 415 -1.77 -17.81 -8.76
C LEU A 415 -2.22 -19.26 -8.54
N ALA A 416 -3.50 -19.55 -8.75
CA ALA A 416 -4.05 -20.90 -8.64
C ALA A 416 -3.40 -21.87 -9.63
N LYS A 417 -3.20 -21.42 -10.89
CA LYS A 417 -2.51 -22.19 -11.93
C LYS A 417 -1.06 -22.45 -11.57
N ALA A 418 -0.31 -21.42 -11.17
CA ALA A 418 1.09 -21.53 -10.78
C ALA A 418 1.28 -22.51 -9.60
N LEU A 419 0.40 -22.45 -8.60
CA LEU A 419 0.42 -23.37 -7.46
C LEU A 419 0.10 -24.81 -7.89
N LYS A 420 -0.83 -25.01 -8.82
CA LYS A 420 -1.13 -26.34 -9.35
C LYS A 420 0.06 -26.93 -10.13
N GLU A 421 0.77 -26.09 -10.89
CA GLU A 421 1.95 -26.49 -11.65
C GLU A 421 3.16 -26.76 -10.74
N ASN A 422 3.28 -26.03 -9.62
CA ASN A 422 4.38 -26.14 -8.67
C ASN A 422 3.88 -26.29 -7.22
N PRO A 423 3.27 -27.44 -6.86
CA PRO A 423 2.56 -27.59 -5.58
C PRO A 423 3.46 -27.55 -4.34
N GLN A 424 4.76 -27.85 -4.49
CA GLN A 424 5.74 -27.80 -3.39
C GLN A 424 6.35 -26.41 -3.18
N ASP A 425 6.04 -25.43 -4.03
CA ASP A 425 6.63 -24.10 -3.91
C ASP A 425 6.13 -23.42 -2.60
N PRO A 426 7.01 -23.15 -1.63
CA PRO A 426 6.62 -22.59 -0.35
C PRO A 426 6.07 -21.16 -0.47
N ASP A 427 6.54 -20.39 -1.45
CA ASP A 427 6.12 -19.01 -1.67
C ASP A 427 4.72 -18.95 -2.27
N LEU A 428 4.42 -19.80 -3.25
CA LEU A 428 3.07 -19.88 -3.84
C LEU A 428 2.04 -20.35 -2.81
N ASN A 429 2.41 -21.34 -1.98
CA ASN A 429 1.59 -21.78 -0.85
C ASN A 429 1.34 -20.64 0.15
N ASN A 430 2.39 -19.92 0.53
CA ASN A 430 2.30 -18.83 1.49
C ASN A 430 1.48 -17.65 0.95
N LEU A 431 1.70 -17.24 -0.31
CA LEU A 431 0.91 -16.22 -1.00
C LEU A 431 -0.58 -16.56 -0.98
N THR A 432 -0.92 -17.82 -1.26
CA THR A 432 -2.31 -18.27 -1.32
C THR A 432 -2.97 -18.24 0.07
N LYS A 433 -2.26 -18.74 1.10
CA LYS A 433 -2.73 -18.70 2.50
C LYS A 433 -2.90 -17.26 2.99
N GLU A 434 -1.93 -16.39 2.73
CA GLU A 434 -1.98 -14.99 3.14
C GLU A 434 -3.05 -14.20 2.38
N TYR A 435 -3.34 -14.51 1.12
CA TYR A 435 -4.49 -13.92 0.42
C TYR A 435 -5.81 -14.22 1.15
N LEU A 436 -6.07 -15.50 1.46
CA LEU A 436 -7.30 -15.93 2.13
C LEU A 436 -7.47 -15.30 3.53
N LYS A 437 -6.35 -15.14 4.25
CA LYS A 437 -6.29 -14.52 5.58
C LYS A 437 -6.48 -13.00 5.53
N GLN A 438 -5.80 -12.30 4.61
CA GLN A 438 -5.81 -10.83 4.54
C GLN A 438 -7.06 -10.29 3.83
N HIS A 439 -7.77 -11.12 3.06
CA HIS A 439 -8.98 -10.74 2.33
C HIS A 439 -10.19 -11.61 2.73
N PRO A 440 -10.64 -11.58 3.99
CA PRO A 440 -11.73 -12.44 4.46
C PRO A 440 -13.04 -12.20 3.69
N ASN A 441 -13.24 -10.97 3.21
CA ASN A 441 -14.43 -10.51 2.48
C ASN A 441 -14.24 -10.50 0.94
N ALA A 442 -13.23 -11.19 0.42
CA ALA A 442 -13.09 -11.36 -1.03
C ALA A 442 -14.29 -12.11 -1.64
N ASP A 443 -14.50 -11.94 -2.95
CA ASP A 443 -15.53 -12.68 -3.70
C ASP A 443 -15.40 -14.19 -3.42
N PRO A 444 -16.48 -14.87 -2.98
CA PRO A 444 -16.44 -16.29 -2.63
C PRO A 444 -15.86 -17.18 -3.72
N LYS A 445 -16.08 -16.85 -5.01
CA LYS A 445 -15.52 -17.61 -6.13
C LYS A 445 -13.99 -17.56 -6.13
N LEU A 446 -13.40 -16.39 -5.85
CA LEU A 446 -11.96 -16.23 -5.78
C LEU A 446 -11.36 -17.03 -4.62
N LYS A 447 -12.03 -17.03 -3.47
CA LYS A 447 -11.61 -17.83 -2.31
C LYS A 447 -11.67 -19.31 -2.63
N GLN A 448 -12.77 -19.78 -3.20
CA GLN A 448 -12.95 -21.18 -3.60
C GLN A 448 -11.90 -21.64 -4.61
N THR A 449 -11.54 -20.82 -5.60
CA THR A 449 -10.47 -21.11 -6.56
C THR A 449 -9.14 -21.40 -5.86
N LEU A 450 -8.76 -20.55 -4.92
CA LEU A 450 -7.50 -20.67 -4.18
C LEU A 450 -7.51 -21.79 -3.13
N GLU A 451 -8.63 -21.98 -2.43
CA GLU A 451 -8.82 -23.10 -1.49
C GLU A 451 -8.73 -24.45 -2.22
N THR A 452 -9.33 -24.55 -3.42
CA THR A 452 -9.24 -25.74 -4.27
C THR A 452 -7.80 -26.00 -4.71
N ALA A 453 -7.09 -24.96 -5.16
CA ALA A 453 -5.69 -25.08 -5.55
C ALA A 453 -4.79 -25.53 -4.38
N LEU A 454 -4.99 -24.97 -3.18
CA LEU A 454 -4.27 -25.37 -1.96
C LEU A 454 -4.53 -26.84 -1.57
N LYS A 455 -5.80 -27.27 -1.64
CA LYS A 455 -6.18 -28.66 -1.34
C LYS A 455 -5.50 -29.63 -2.31
N GLN A 456 -5.56 -29.34 -3.61
CA GLN A 456 -4.92 -30.16 -4.64
C GLN A 456 -3.40 -30.20 -4.46
N ALA A 457 -2.76 -29.06 -4.17
CA ALA A 457 -1.32 -29.01 -3.91
C ALA A 457 -0.94 -29.87 -2.69
N SER A 458 -1.75 -29.85 -1.63
CA SER A 458 -1.54 -30.69 -0.45
C SER A 458 -1.65 -32.19 -0.76
N GLU A 459 -2.64 -32.60 -1.56
CA GLU A 459 -2.84 -33.99 -2.00
C GLU A 459 -1.70 -34.48 -2.92
N SER A 460 -1.23 -33.63 -3.83
CA SER A 460 -0.05 -33.90 -4.67
C SER A 460 1.25 -34.03 -3.85
N SER A 461 1.36 -33.30 -2.75
CA SER A 461 2.51 -33.41 -1.82
C SER A 461 2.56 -34.74 -1.10
N MET A 462 1.39 -35.25 -0.67
CA MET A 462 1.26 -36.53 0.02
C MET A 462 1.53 -37.74 -0.88
N THR A 463 1.22 -37.63 -2.17
CA THR A 463 1.46 -38.72 -3.14
C THR A 463 2.94 -38.85 -3.52
N LEU A 464 3.70 -37.75 -3.54
CA LEU A 464 5.15 -37.76 -3.80
C LEU A 464 6.00 -38.18 -2.59
N SER A 465 5.45 -38.08 -1.38
CA SER A 465 6.14 -38.43 -0.12
C SER A 465 5.92 -39.87 0.34
N GLN A 466 5.16 -40.69 -0.42
CA GLN A 466 5.07 -42.13 -0.16
C GLN A 466 6.25 -42.88 -0.79
N PRO A 467 7.11 -43.56 -0.01
CA PRO A 467 8.19 -44.37 -0.56
C PRO A 467 7.58 -45.64 -1.17
N GLY A 468 7.67 -45.80 -2.50
CA GLY A 468 7.39 -47.09 -3.14
C GLY A 468 6.59 -47.10 -4.45
N LYS A 469 6.47 -46.01 -5.20
CA LYS A 469 6.01 -46.08 -6.60
C LYS A 469 7.02 -45.50 -7.56
N THR A 470 7.99 -46.34 -7.93
CA THR A 470 8.70 -46.25 -9.21
C THR A 470 7.68 -46.43 -10.34
N ILE A 471 7.76 -45.57 -11.36
CA ILE A 471 7.08 -45.77 -12.66
C ILE A 471 7.76 -46.93 -13.39
#